data_AF-A0A369QQZ1-F1
#
_entry.id   AF-A0A369QQZ1-F1
#
_cell.length_a   1.000
_cell.length_b   1.000
_cell.length_c   1.000
_cell.angle_alpha   90.00
_cell.angle_beta   90.00
_cell.angle_gamma   90.00
#
_symmetry.space_group_name_H-M   'P 1'
#
loop_
_entity.id
_entity.type
_entity.pdbx_description
1 polymer ?
#
loop_
_entity_poly.entity_id
_entity_poly.type
_entity_poly.pdbx_seq_one_letter_code
_entity_poly.pdbx_strand_id
1 'polypeptide(L)'
;MIAFREVDDADPALAFSPMVRGVEKTFAWIEEHGGIPLTPSKAFKRIFVHWAAAEFDWPGHTEADLFAVNKVLNEPDFAPLMVLHDLMIAMKLGRHYKGEFRLTKAGQTLTGHPGEIFGTVVPFFLFRINHASMSRFDDAPILGNWDVFLNVLNVETEDGATGGHLRRVLFGEPEKGPLPRYDEMMGQLYIEVLRPLCWAGLLQQKRGHASYRFEEAMFMKTALWRAALRLETDGMVQGATRH
;
A
#
# COMPACT_ATOMS: atom_id res chain seq x y z
N MET A 1 4.56 16.17 -11.75
CA MET A 1 4.87 14.97 -10.93
C MET A 1 4.84 15.43 -9.49
N ILE A 2 3.94 14.88 -8.69
CA ILE A 2 3.81 15.26 -7.28
C ILE A 2 5.07 14.80 -6.55
N ALA A 3 5.76 15.76 -5.92
CA ALA A 3 6.92 15.49 -5.10
C ALA A 3 6.49 15.35 -3.65
N PHE A 4 7.00 14.30 -2.99
CA PHE A 4 6.79 14.13 -1.56
C PHE A 4 7.71 15.08 -0.81
N ARG A 5 7.19 15.69 0.25
CA ARG A 5 7.99 16.38 1.25
C ARG A 5 8.79 15.35 2.04
N GLU A 6 9.95 15.78 2.50
CA GLU A 6 10.71 15.04 3.49
C GLU A 6 9.89 14.96 4.79
N VAL A 7 9.85 13.76 5.37
CA VAL A 7 9.19 13.47 6.64
C VAL A 7 10.28 13.05 7.61
N ASP A 8 10.34 13.68 8.78
CA ASP A 8 11.34 13.39 9.80
C ASP A 8 11.20 11.96 10.32
N ASP A 9 12.32 11.28 10.61
CA ASP A 9 12.32 9.90 11.12
C ASP A 9 11.52 9.74 12.42
N ALA A 10 11.39 10.79 13.23
CA ALA A 10 10.61 10.79 14.46
C ALA A 10 9.14 11.21 14.28
N ASP A 11 8.70 11.52 13.04
CA ASP A 11 7.31 11.94 12.80
C ASP A 11 6.34 10.78 13.13
N PRO A 12 5.44 10.94 14.11
CA PRO A 12 4.51 9.89 14.51
C PRO A 12 3.55 9.50 13.39
N ALA A 13 3.39 10.32 12.34
CA ALA A 13 2.58 9.99 11.19
C ALA A 13 3.12 8.75 10.46
N LEU A 14 4.43 8.48 10.48
CA LEU A 14 5.04 7.31 9.81
C LEU A 14 4.42 5.98 10.27
N ALA A 15 3.89 5.91 11.50
CA ALA A 15 3.18 4.75 12.02
C ALA A 15 1.93 4.35 11.19
N PHE A 16 1.37 5.28 10.42
CA PHE A 16 0.24 5.01 9.52
C PHE A 16 0.64 4.23 8.26
N SER A 17 1.94 4.04 7.95
CA SER A 17 2.40 3.36 6.74
C SER A 17 2.71 1.87 6.99
N PRO A 18 1.85 0.93 6.58
CA PRO A 18 2.18 -0.49 6.56
C PRO A 18 3.46 -0.79 5.78
N MET A 19 3.70 -0.07 4.68
CA MET A 19 4.88 -0.27 3.85
C MET A 19 6.17 0.05 4.60
N VAL A 20 6.26 1.20 5.28
CA VAL A 20 7.43 1.57 6.09
C VAL A 20 7.64 0.52 7.19
N ARG A 21 6.59 0.21 7.96
CA ARG A 21 6.64 -0.79 9.03
C ARG A 21 7.12 -2.16 8.54
N GLY A 22 6.62 -2.62 7.39
CA GLY A 22 7.00 -3.90 6.79
C GLY A 22 8.46 -3.93 6.32
N VAL A 23 8.96 -2.84 5.75
CA VAL A 23 10.38 -2.70 5.38
C VAL A 23 11.27 -2.69 6.63
N GLU A 24 10.95 -1.86 7.64
CA GLU A 24 11.72 -1.80 8.89
C GLU A 24 11.78 -3.15 9.60
N LYS A 25 10.65 -3.86 9.72
CA LYS A 25 10.61 -5.20 10.31
C LYS A 25 11.44 -6.20 9.50
N THR A 26 11.38 -6.13 8.17
CA THR A 26 12.23 -6.98 7.31
C THR A 26 13.72 -6.69 7.56
N PHE A 27 14.11 -5.43 7.70
CA PHE A 27 15.49 -5.04 7.96
C PHE A 27 15.96 -5.54 9.32
N ALA A 28 15.15 -5.35 10.37
CA ALA A 28 15.42 -5.84 11.72
C ALA A 28 15.57 -7.38 11.74
N TRP A 29 14.71 -8.11 11.02
CA TRP A 29 14.85 -9.56 10.89
C TRP A 29 16.19 -9.96 10.25
N ILE A 30 16.61 -9.26 9.19
CA ILE A 30 17.89 -9.55 8.52
C ILE A 30 19.08 -9.19 9.42
N GLU A 31 18.98 -8.13 10.22
CA GLU A 31 20.02 -7.76 11.18
C GLU A 31 20.19 -8.85 12.26
N GLU A 32 19.09 -9.36 12.80
CA GLU A 32 19.10 -10.41 13.82
C GLU A 32 19.53 -11.78 13.28
N HIS A 33 19.12 -12.13 12.06
CA HIS A 33 19.28 -13.49 11.50
C HIS A 33 20.33 -13.59 10.37
N GLY A 34 20.93 -12.47 9.96
CA GLY A 34 21.92 -12.36 8.87
C GLY A 34 21.35 -12.37 7.44
N GLY A 35 20.15 -12.92 7.24
CA GLY A 35 19.46 -12.98 5.96
C GLY A 35 18.15 -13.77 6.04
N ILE A 36 17.26 -13.58 5.08
CA ILE A 36 16.01 -14.34 5.00
C ILE A 36 16.23 -15.56 4.11
N PRO A 37 16.04 -16.80 4.59
CA PRO A 37 16.18 -17.98 3.76
C PRO A 37 15.20 -17.98 2.57
N LEU A 38 15.67 -18.41 1.41
CA LEU A 38 14.88 -18.49 0.17
C LEU A 38 14.62 -19.93 -0.27
N THR A 39 13.50 -20.14 -0.96
CA THR A 39 13.23 -21.36 -1.72
C THR A 39 14.13 -21.43 -2.97
N PRO A 40 14.21 -22.58 -3.67
CA PRO A 40 14.90 -22.65 -4.97
C PRO A 40 14.33 -21.70 -6.03
N SER A 41 13.03 -21.39 -5.94
CA SER A 41 12.36 -20.39 -6.79
C SER A 41 12.57 -18.95 -6.32
N LYS A 42 13.44 -18.73 -5.33
CA LYS A 42 13.79 -17.41 -4.75
C LYS A 42 12.64 -16.72 -4.00
N ALA A 43 11.62 -17.48 -3.60
CA ALA A 43 10.59 -16.97 -2.70
C ALA A 43 11.08 -16.99 -1.24
N PHE A 44 10.56 -16.13 -0.38
CA PHE A 44 10.81 -16.22 1.05
C PHE A 44 10.33 -17.56 1.62
N LYS A 45 11.18 -18.22 2.42
CA LYS A 45 10.77 -19.46 3.08
C LYS A 45 9.69 -19.18 4.12
N ARG A 46 8.83 -20.18 4.29
CA ARG A 46 7.71 -20.22 5.22
C ARG A 46 8.00 -19.66 6.62
N ILE A 47 9.17 -19.94 7.17
CA ILE A 47 9.55 -19.44 8.50
C ILE A 47 9.46 -17.92 8.60
N PHE A 48 9.94 -17.21 7.57
CA PHE A 48 9.83 -15.75 7.52
C PHE A 48 8.43 -15.30 7.13
N VAL A 49 7.76 -16.01 6.22
CA VAL A 49 6.38 -15.66 5.80
C VAL A 49 5.41 -15.71 6.98
N HIS A 50 5.47 -16.77 7.79
CA HIS A 50 4.62 -16.90 8.99
C HIS A 50 4.94 -15.81 10.01
N TRP A 51 6.23 -15.54 10.25
CA TRP A 51 6.63 -14.45 11.14
C TRP A 51 6.13 -13.09 10.64
N ALA A 52 6.30 -12.79 9.34
CA ALA A 52 5.83 -11.54 8.75
C ALA A 52 4.30 -11.39 8.85
N ALA A 53 3.54 -12.47 8.67
CA ALA A 53 2.10 -12.47 8.83
C ALA A 53 1.66 -12.08 10.25
N ALA A 54 2.36 -12.57 11.27
CA ALA A 54 2.11 -12.22 12.67
C ALA A 54 2.54 -10.77 12.99
N GLU A 55 3.67 -10.33 12.44
CA GLU A 55 4.33 -9.10 12.88
C GLU A 55 3.96 -7.84 12.09
N PHE A 56 3.54 -7.96 10.83
CA PHE A 56 3.36 -6.78 9.98
C PHE A 56 2.05 -6.05 10.25
N ASP A 57 1.05 -6.71 10.86
CA ASP A 57 -0.34 -6.20 11.03
C ASP A 57 -0.83 -5.50 9.75
N TRP A 58 -0.70 -6.19 8.61
CA TRP A 58 -1.00 -5.57 7.32
C TRP A 58 -2.51 -5.47 7.11
N PRO A 59 -3.06 -4.30 6.71
CA PRO A 59 -4.50 -4.15 6.51
C PRO A 59 -5.09 -5.18 5.53
N GLY A 60 -6.08 -5.95 6.00
CA GLY A 60 -6.75 -7.02 5.25
C GLY A 60 -5.90 -8.28 5.04
N HIS A 61 -4.74 -8.36 5.67
CA HIS A 61 -3.80 -9.48 5.62
C HIS A 61 -3.18 -9.69 7.00
N THR A 62 -3.99 -9.59 8.06
CA THR A 62 -3.53 -10.01 9.39
C THR A 62 -3.26 -11.51 9.39
N GLU A 63 -2.51 -12.02 10.35
CA GLU A 63 -2.29 -13.46 10.49
C GLU A 63 -3.61 -14.24 10.46
N ALA A 64 -4.63 -13.76 11.18
CA ALA A 64 -5.96 -14.37 11.20
C ALA A 64 -6.64 -14.35 9.81
N ASP A 65 -6.56 -13.24 9.08
CA ASP A 65 -7.12 -13.13 7.72
C ASP A 65 -6.45 -14.13 6.77
N LEU A 66 -5.12 -14.24 6.85
CA LEU A 66 -4.31 -15.10 5.97
C LEU A 66 -4.59 -16.59 6.25
N PHE A 67 -4.68 -17.00 7.51
CA PHE A 67 -4.99 -18.39 7.88
C PHE A 67 -6.47 -18.75 7.76
N ALA A 68 -7.38 -17.78 7.67
CA ALA A 68 -8.80 -18.06 7.41
C ALA A 68 -9.02 -18.74 6.05
N VAL A 69 -8.13 -18.51 5.08
CA VAL A 69 -8.23 -19.05 3.72
C VAL A 69 -7.07 -19.98 3.32
N ASN A 70 -6.00 -20.05 4.12
CA ASN A 70 -4.84 -20.89 3.85
C ASN A 70 -4.53 -21.83 5.02
N LYS A 71 -4.32 -23.11 4.73
CA LYS A 71 -3.84 -24.07 5.75
C LYS A 71 -2.39 -23.78 6.18
N VAL A 72 -1.60 -23.27 5.25
CA VAL A 72 -0.17 -23.00 5.41
C VAL A 72 0.19 -21.81 4.53
N LEU A 73 1.04 -20.90 5.02
CA LEU A 73 1.42 -19.71 4.26
C LEU A 73 2.73 -19.91 3.52
N ASN A 74 2.72 -19.53 2.24
CA ASN A 74 3.90 -19.28 1.43
C ASN A 74 3.82 -17.84 0.92
N GLU A 75 4.91 -17.31 0.39
CA GLU A 75 4.97 -15.89 0.00
C GLU A 75 3.84 -15.43 -0.95
N PRO A 76 3.44 -16.19 -1.99
CA PRO A 76 2.32 -15.78 -2.85
C PRO A 76 0.96 -15.68 -2.14
N ASP A 77 0.81 -16.35 -0.98
CA ASP A 77 -0.40 -16.30 -0.17
C ASP A 77 -0.50 -14.98 0.62
N PHE A 78 0.63 -14.27 0.79
CA PHE A 78 0.74 -12.98 1.46
C PHE A 78 1.16 -11.89 0.46
N ALA A 79 0.23 -11.46 -0.39
CA ALA A 79 0.48 -10.54 -1.50
C ALA A 79 1.28 -9.25 -1.12
N PRO A 80 0.99 -8.56 0.00
CA PRO A 80 1.83 -7.46 0.47
C PRO A 80 3.31 -7.79 0.65
N LEU A 81 3.62 -8.97 1.20
CA LEU A 81 5.00 -9.40 1.43
C LEU A 81 5.72 -9.62 0.11
N MET A 82 5.05 -10.25 -0.86
CA MET A 82 5.57 -10.43 -2.21
C MET A 82 5.88 -9.09 -2.87
N VAL A 83 4.98 -8.10 -2.74
CA VAL A 83 5.22 -6.74 -3.26
C VAL A 83 6.42 -6.08 -2.58
N LEU A 84 6.57 -6.19 -1.26
CA LEU A 84 7.74 -5.66 -0.55
C LEU A 84 9.04 -6.32 -1.02
N HIS A 85 9.04 -7.63 -1.22
CA HIS A 85 10.19 -8.36 -1.75
C HIS A 85 10.61 -7.82 -3.12
N ASP A 86 9.66 -7.73 -4.05
CA ASP A 86 9.91 -7.25 -5.40
C ASP A 86 10.37 -5.78 -5.42
N LEU A 87 9.77 -4.92 -4.58
CA LEU A 87 10.19 -3.53 -4.43
C LEU A 87 11.64 -3.43 -3.96
N MET A 88 12.00 -4.16 -2.90
CA MET A 88 13.36 -4.11 -2.38
C MET A 88 14.39 -4.64 -3.38
N ILE A 89 14.05 -5.62 -4.23
CA ILE A 89 14.90 -6.07 -5.32
C ILE A 89 15.01 -5.01 -6.42
N ALA A 90 13.87 -4.48 -6.89
CA ALA A 90 13.82 -3.50 -7.98
C ALA A 90 14.59 -2.22 -7.64
N MET A 91 14.50 -1.80 -6.39
CA MET A 91 15.18 -0.63 -5.84
C MET A 91 16.61 -0.93 -5.37
N LYS A 92 17.07 -2.18 -5.49
CA LYS A 92 18.40 -2.64 -5.05
C LYS A 92 18.66 -2.42 -3.56
N LEU A 93 17.62 -2.41 -2.73
CA LEU A 93 17.73 -2.36 -1.27
C LEU A 93 18.10 -3.74 -0.70
N GLY A 94 17.58 -4.79 -1.34
CA GLY A 94 17.94 -6.17 -1.06
C GLY A 94 18.45 -6.90 -2.29
N ARG A 95 18.98 -8.11 -2.07
CA ARG A 95 19.43 -9.01 -3.14
C ARG A 95 19.30 -10.46 -2.74
N HIS A 96 19.05 -11.32 -3.72
CA HIS A 96 19.23 -12.76 -3.57
C HIS A 96 20.72 -13.10 -3.59
N TYR A 97 21.23 -13.75 -2.56
CA TYR A 97 22.61 -14.17 -2.43
C TYR A 97 22.71 -15.51 -1.70
N LYS A 98 23.30 -16.52 -2.37
CA LYS A 98 23.56 -17.86 -1.80
C LYS A 98 22.35 -18.51 -1.08
N GLY A 99 21.16 -18.40 -1.67
CA GLY A 99 19.94 -19.01 -1.11
C GLY A 99 19.29 -18.19 0.01
N GLU A 100 19.71 -16.95 0.21
CA GLU A 100 19.13 -16.01 1.17
C GLU A 100 18.84 -14.67 0.49
N PHE A 101 17.93 -13.90 1.05
CA PHE A 101 17.77 -12.49 0.76
C PHE A 101 18.51 -11.68 1.81
N ARG A 102 19.35 -10.77 1.36
CA ARG A 102 20.20 -9.93 2.21
C ARG A 102 20.12 -8.48 1.78
N LEU A 103 20.34 -7.57 2.74
CA LEU A 103 20.45 -6.15 2.42
C LEU A 103 21.69 -5.87 1.57
N THR A 104 21.55 -4.93 0.65
CA THR A 104 22.68 -4.29 0.00
C THR A 104 23.20 -3.15 0.89
N LYS A 105 24.28 -2.47 0.48
CA LYS A 105 24.71 -1.25 1.17
C LYS A 105 23.62 -0.17 1.18
N ALA A 106 22.84 -0.05 0.10
CA ALA A 106 21.75 0.92 0.01
C ALA A 106 20.55 0.55 0.90
N GLY A 107 20.29 -0.75 1.10
CA GLY A 107 19.30 -1.18 2.10
C GLY A 107 19.78 -0.91 3.53
N GLN A 108 21.05 -1.19 3.81
CA GLN A 108 21.64 -0.97 5.14
C GLN A 108 21.63 0.50 5.57
N THR A 109 21.79 1.45 4.64
CA THR A 109 21.74 2.88 4.98
C THR A 109 20.35 3.34 5.41
N LEU A 110 19.29 2.60 5.08
CA LEU A 110 17.92 2.92 5.47
C LEU A 110 17.51 2.29 6.80
N THR A 111 18.33 1.41 7.39
CA THR A 111 18.01 0.78 8.68
C THR A 111 17.92 1.85 9.78
N GLY A 112 16.78 1.92 10.45
CA GLY A 112 16.52 2.91 11.52
C GLY A 112 16.13 4.29 11.02
N HIS A 113 15.87 4.45 9.72
CA HIS A 113 15.51 5.72 9.08
C HIS A 113 14.13 5.64 8.38
N PRO A 114 13.02 5.56 9.14
CA PRO A 114 11.68 5.37 8.58
C PRO A 114 11.20 6.51 7.67
N GLY A 115 11.65 7.75 7.91
CA GLY A 115 11.38 8.91 7.06
C GLY A 115 12.07 8.78 5.70
N GLU A 116 13.34 8.33 5.70
CA GLU A 116 14.06 8.03 4.46
C GLU A 116 13.48 6.82 3.73
N ILE A 117 13.07 5.76 4.45
CA ILE A 117 12.36 4.61 3.88
C ILE A 117 11.08 5.09 3.19
N PHE A 118 10.28 5.92 3.87
CA PHE A 118 9.06 6.48 3.31
C PHE A 118 9.35 7.31 2.05
N GLY A 119 10.25 8.29 2.13
CA GLY A 119 10.62 9.17 1.03
C GLY A 119 11.25 8.45 -0.17
N THR A 120 11.80 7.26 0.03
CA THR A 120 12.43 6.44 -1.02
C THR A 120 11.47 5.42 -1.60
N VAL A 121 10.88 4.56 -0.75
CA VAL A 121 10.09 3.38 -1.16
C VAL A 121 8.70 3.77 -1.62
N VAL A 122 8.01 4.67 -0.91
CA VAL A 122 6.61 4.99 -1.19
C VAL A 122 6.44 5.69 -2.54
N PRO A 123 7.24 6.71 -2.92
CA PRO A 123 7.14 7.31 -4.24
C PRO A 123 7.45 6.35 -5.38
N PHE A 124 8.41 5.43 -5.19
CA PHE A 124 8.69 4.40 -6.20
C PHE A 124 7.50 3.45 -6.34
N PHE A 125 6.96 2.98 -5.22
CA PHE A 125 5.78 2.11 -5.21
C PHE A 125 4.59 2.77 -5.91
N LEU A 126 4.23 4.00 -5.57
CA LEU A 126 3.06 4.67 -6.16
C LEU A 126 3.30 5.03 -7.64
N PHE A 127 4.45 5.63 -7.97
CA PHE A 127 4.61 6.32 -9.25
C PHE A 127 5.44 5.57 -10.30
N ARG A 128 6.06 4.44 -9.94
CA ARG A 128 6.88 3.65 -10.86
C ARG A 128 6.36 2.23 -11.09
N ILE A 129 5.50 1.73 -10.21
CA ILE A 129 4.89 0.41 -10.38
C ILE A 129 3.61 0.54 -11.21
N ASN A 130 3.45 -0.35 -12.19
CA ASN A 130 2.15 -0.56 -12.81
C ASN A 130 1.29 -1.38 -11.86
N HIS A 131 0.38 -0.74 -11.13
CA HIS A 131 -0.47 -1.44 -10.16
C HIS A 131 -1.53 -2.33 -10.81
N ALA A 132 -1.84 -2.14 -12.10
CA ALA A 132 -2.77 -3.00 -12.82
C ALA A 132 -2.27 -4.45 -12.91
N SER A 133 -0.96 -4.70 -12.83
CA SER A 133 -0.39 -6.06 -12.79
C SER A 133 -0.80 -6.87 -11.54
N MET A 134 -1.35 -6.20 -10.52
CA MET A 134 -1.92 -6.85 -9.34
C MET A 134 -3.40 -7.24 -9.52
N SER A 135 -3.99 -6.93 -10.67
CA SER A 135 -5.33 -7.39 -11.06
C SER A 135 -5.28 -8.83 -11.56
N ARG A 136 -6.38 -9.56 -11.38
CA ARG A 136 -6.57 -10.91 -11.95
C ARG A 136 -7.29 -10.90 -13.29
N PHE A 137 -7.79 -9.75 -13.73
CA PHE A 137 -8.68 -9.63 -14.89
C PHE A 137 -8.01 -8.92 -16.07
N ASP A 138 -7.49 -7.72 -15.83
CA ASP A 138 -6.91 -6.84 -16.84
C ASP A 138 -5.70 -6.10 -16.24
N ASP A 139 -4.60 -6.04 -16.98
CA ASP A 139 -3.37 -5.33 -16.62
C ASP A 139 -3.25 -3.95 -17.30
N ALA A 140 -4.28 -3.52 -18.02
CA ALA A 140 -4.42 -2.17 -18.51
C ALA A 140 -4.57 -1.17 -17.35
N PRO A 141 -3.75 -0.11 -17.29
CA PRO A 141 -3.88 0.93 -16.29
C PRO A 141 -5.24 1.63 -16.34
N ILE A 142 -5.80 1.92 -15.17
CA ILE A 142 -7.01 2.75 -15.06
C ILE A 142 -6.80 4.12 -15.73
N LEU A 143 -7.85 4.62 -16.38
CA LEU A 143 -7.83 5.95 -16.99
C LEU A 143 -7.57 7.02 -15.93
N GLY A 144 -6.54 7.83 -16.13
CA GLY A 144 -6.20 8.94 -15.25
C GLY A 144 -4.71 8.99 -14.96
N ASN A 145 -4.34 9.75 -13.93
CA ASN A 145 -2.98 9.81 -13.44
C ASN A 145 -2.96 10.26 -11.97
N TRP A 146 -1.83 10.04 -11.30
CA TRP A 146 -1.67 10.34 -9.88
C TRP A 146 -1.92 11.80 -9.50
N ASP A 147 -1.69 12.76 -10.41
CA ASP A 147 -1.97 14.16 -10.14
C ASP A 147 -3.47 14.41 -9.96
N VAL A 148 -4.27 13.87 -10.88
CA VAL A 148 -5.74 13.91 -10.80
C VAL A 148 -6.22 13.17 -9.57
N PHE A 149 -5.76 11.93 -9.36
CA PHE A 149 -6.23 11.10 -8.25
C PHE A 149 -5.95 11.75 -6.89
N LEU A 150 -4.72 12.25 -6.66
CA LEU A 150 -4.37 12.86 -5.40
C LEU A 150 -5.12 14.18 -5.18
N ASN A 151 -5.25 15.04 -6.19
CA ASN A 151 -5.97 16.31 -6.04
C ASN A 151 -7.47 16.12 -5.78
N VAL A 152 -8.12 15.16 -6.45
CA VAL A 152 -9.55 14.82 -6.19
C VAL A 152 -9.72 14.22 -4.81
N LEU A 153 -8.90 13.21 -4.46
CA LEU A 153 -8.98 12.57 -3.15
C LEU A 153 -8.71 13.55 -2.01
N ASN A 154 -7.85 14.55 -2.21
CA ASN A 154 -7.58 15.58 -1.20
C ASN A 154 -8.86 16.30 -0.76
N VAL A 155 -9.76 16.60 -1.70
CA VAL A 155 -11.03 17.28 -1.42
C VAL A 155 -12.06 16.28 -0.92
N GLU A 156 -12.30 15.21 -1.69
CA GLU A 156 -13.42 14.29 -1.46
C GLU A 156 -13.27 13.47 -0.17
N THR A 157 -12.06 13.27 0.33
CA THR A 157 -11.80 12.45 1.53
C THR A 157 -11.50 13.25 2.79
N GLU A 158 -11.73 14.58 2.81
CA GLU A 158 -11.54 15.41 4.01
C GLU A 158 -12.37 14.90 5.20
N ASP A 159 -13.65 14.60 4.99
CA ASP A 159 -14.53 14.00 5.99
C ASP A 159 -14.69 12.47 5.83
N GLY A 160 -13.87 11.89 4.94
CA GLY A 160 -13.96 10.52 4.48
C GLY A 160 -14.99 10.30 3.37
N ALA A 161 -14.70 9.35 2.48
CA ALA A 161 -15.58 9.00 1.36
C ALA A 161 -15.70 7.48 1.19
N THR A 162 -16.84 7.04 0.67
CA THR A 162 -16.98 5.64 0.27
C THR A 162 -16.30 5.39 -1.08
N GLY A 163 -15.82 4.18 -1.34
CA GLY A 163 -15.26 3.82 -2.64
C GLY A 163 -16.22 4.09 -3.79
N GLY A 164 -17.53 3.82 -3.60
CA GLY A 164 -18.55 4.08 -4.60
C GLY A 164 -18.77 5.57 -4.88
N HIS A 165 -18.61 6.44 -3.87
CA HIS A 165 -18.60 7.89 -4.07
C HIS A 165 -17.40 8.31 -4.92
N LEU A 166 -16.20 7.87 -4.54
CA LEU A 166 -14.96 8.19 -5.26
C LEU A 166 -15.00 7.71 -6.71
N ARG A 167 -15.52 6.50 -6.97
CA ARG A 167 -15.76 5.97 -8.31
C ARG A 167 -16.64 6.90 -9.12
N ARG A 168 -17.76 7.37 -8.54
CA ARG A 168 -18.68 8.30 -9.24
C ARG A 168 -18.06 9.65 -9.54
N VAL A 169 -17.31 10.21 -8.60
CA VAL A 169 -16.63 11.50 -8.80
C VAL A 169 -15.60 11.41 -9.92
N LEU A 170 -14.81 10.34 -9.96
CA LEU A 170 -13.73 10.18 -10.95
C LEU A 170 -14.22 9.71 -12.33
N PHE A 171 -15.23 8.84 -12.37
CA PHE A 171 -15.60 8.09 -13.58
C PHE A 171 -17.09 8.14 -13.95
N GLY A 172 -17.90 8.90 -13.21
CA GLY A 172 -19.35 8.98 -13.42
C GLY A 172 -20.13 7.80 -12.85
N GLU A 173 -21.42 7.71 -13.15
CA GLU A 173 -22.29 6.63 -12.67
C GLU A 173 -21.88 5.26 -13.25
N PRO A 174 -21.95 4.16 -12.46
CA PRO A 174 -21.80 2.83 -13.00
C PRO A 174 -22.84 2.53 -14.08
N GLU A 175 -22.42 1.81 -15.13
CA GLU A 175 -23.34 1.36 -16.16
C GLU A 175 -24.42 0.46 -15.56
N LYS A 176 -25.68 0.78 -15.83
CA LYS A 176 -26.83 0.01 -15.37
C LYS A 176 -27.23 -0.99 -16.45
N GLY A 177 -26.92 -2.26 -16.23
CA GLY A 177 -27.40 -3.38 -17.05
C GLY A 177 -28.65 -4.03 -16.45
N PRO A 178 -29.37 -4.86 -17.22
CA PRO A 178 -30.54 -5.62 -16.74
C PRO A 178 -30.18 -6.68 -15.68
N LEU A 179 -28.90 -6.99 -15.51
CA LEU A 179 -28.37 -7.88 -14.48
C LEU A 179 -27.32 -7.13 -13.66
N PRO A 180 -27.22 -7.36 -12.33
CA PRO A 180 -26.11 -6.87 -11.53
C PRO A 180 -24.78 -7.34 -12.12
N ARG A 181 -23.90 -6.40 -12.49
CA ARG A 181 -22.55 -6.70 -12.98
C ARG A 181 -21.53 -6.20 -11.96
N TYR A 182 -20.39 -6.89 -11.92
CA TYR A 182 -19.22 -6.39 -11.22
C TYR A 182 -18.80 -5.06 -11.85
N ASP A 183 -18.58 -4.04 -11.03
CA ASP A 183 -18.10 -2.74 -11.50
C ASP A 183 -16.58 -2.80 -11.64
N GLU A 184 -16.11 -3.16 -12.84
CA GLU A 184 -14.68 -3.30 -13.16
C GLU A 184 -13.89 -2.02 -12.84
N MET A 185 -14.50 -0.85 -13.10
CA MET A 185 -13.88 0.46 -12.79
C MET A 185 -13.71 0.66 -11.29
N MET A 186 -14.65 0.20 -10.46
CA MET A 186 -14.49 0.22 -8.99
C MET A 186 -13.36 -0.72 -8.56
N GLY A 187 -13.27 -1.90 -9.17
CA GLY A 187 -12.18 -2.85 -8.95
C GLY A 187 -10.80 -2.26 -9.26
N GLN A 188 -10.65 -1.69 -10.46
CA GLN A 188 -9.43 -1.01 -10.90
C GLN A 188 -9.08 0.17 -9.98
N LEU A 189 -10.04 1.04 -9.66
CA LEU A 189 -9.81 2.18 -8.76
C LEU A 189 -9.29 1.72 -7.39
N TYR A 190 -9.86 0.63 -6.86
CA TYR A 190 -9.40 0.08 -5.59
C TYR A 190 -7.99 -0.52 -5.69
N ILE A 191 -7.76 -1.39 -6.68
CA ILE A 191 -6.50 -2.14 -6.86
C ILE A 191 -5.32 -1.22 -7.16
N GLU A 192 -5.56 -0.19 -7.98
CA GLU A 192 -4.53 0.66 -8.58
C GLU A 192 -4.31 1.98 -7.86
N VAL A 193 -5.29 2.48 -7.10
CA VAL A 193 -5.20 3.79 -6.44
C VAL A 193 -5.45 3.68 -4.94
N LEU A 194 -6.63 3.24 -4.52
CA LEU A 194 -7.02 3.33 -3.10
C LEU A 194 -6.20 2.40 -2.21
N ARG A 195 -6.01 1.14 -2.62
CA ARG A 195 -5.22 0.17 -1.87
C ARG A 195 -3.74 0.55 -1.81
N PRO A 196 -3.07 0.95 -2.91
CA PRO A 196 -1.71 1.50 -2.82
C PRO A 196 -1.59 2.68 -1.87
N LEU A 197 -2.55 3.61 -1.87
CA LEU A 197 -2.55 4.74 -0.92
C LEU A 197 -2.76 4.29 0.53
N CYS A 198 -3.58 3.26 0.78
CA CYS A 198 -3.72 2.65 2.10
C CYS A 198 -2.43 1.95 2.55
N TRP A 199 -1.74 1.25 1.65
CA TRP A 199 -0.48 0.56 1.95
C TRP A 199 0.68 1.53 2.18
N ALA A 200 0.70 2.65 1.44
CA ALA A 200 1.60 3.76 1.66
C ALA A 200 1.33 4.50 2.98
N GLY A 201 0.13 4.33 3.55
CA GLY A 201 -0.30 5.01 4.77
C GLY A 201 -0.86 6.41 4.56
N LEU A 202 -1.11 6.85 3.32
CA LEU A 202 -1.69 8.16 3.01
C LEU A 202 -3.21 8.17 3.23
N LEU A 203 -3.85 7.04 2.93
CA LEU A 203 -5.25 6.78 3.28
C LEU A 203 -5.31 5.67 4.34
N GLN A 204 -6.45 5.59 5.02
CA GLN A 204 -6.84 4.44 5.81
C GLN A 204 -8.26 4.02 5.45
N GLN A 205 -8.49 2.71 5.42
CA GLN A 205 -9.82 2.13 5.26
C GLN A 205 -10.39 1.82 6.64
N LYS A 206 -11.59 2.34 6.97
CA LYS A 206 -12.22 2.09 8.27
C LYS A 206 -12.53 0.60 8.43
N ARG A 207 -11.97 -0.04 9.46
CA ARG A 207 -12.30 -1.42 9.87
C ARG A 207 -13.71 -1.41 10.48
N GLY A 208 -14.74 -1.65 9.66
CA GLY A 208 -16.14 -1.60 10.10
C GLY A 208 -16.96 -2.81 9.68
N HIS A 209 -16.79 -3.28 8.45
CA HIS A 209 -17.27 -4.57 8.00
C HIS A 209 -16.27 -5.05 6.94
N ALA A 210 -15.91 -6.33 6.98
CA ALA A 210 -15.28 -6.99 5.84
C ALA A 210 -16.31 -7.08 4.71
N SER A 211 -16.70 -5.93 4.15
CA SER A 211 -17.41 -5.94 2.89
C SER A 211 -16.35 -6.26 1.85
N TYR A 212 -16.47 -7.42 1.20
CA TYR A 212 -15.77 -7.73 -0.05
C TYR A 212 -16.13 -6.73 -1.19
N ARG A 213 -16.98 -5.75 -0.87
CA ARG A 213 -17.50 -4.66 -1.68
C ARG A 213 -16.70 -3.39 -1.41
N PHE A 214 -15.78 -3.08 -2.32
CA PHE A 214 -14.94 -1.89 -2.27
C PHE A 214 -15.76 -0.60 -2.31
N GLU A 215 -16.96 -0.65 -2.88
CA GLU A 215 -17.87 0.48 -3.02
C GLU A 215 -18.44 0.98 -1.68
N GLU A 216 -18.59 0.08 -0.70
CA GLU A 216 -19.10 0.39 0.65
C GLU A 216 -17.97 0.80 1.61
N ALA A 217 -16.71 0.49 1.26
CA ALA A 217 -15.56 0.79 2.08
C ALA A 217 -15.34 2.30 2.24
N MET A 218 -15.12 2.75 3.47
CA MET A 218 -14.86 4.15 3.80
C MET A 218 -13.36 4.43 3.88
N PHE A 219 -12.90 5.42 3.12
CA PHE A 219 -11.51 5.87 3.02
C PHE A 219 -11.36 7.26 3.62
N MET A 220 -10.33 7.45 4.44
CA MET A 220 -10.03 8.71 5.11
C MET A 220 -8.55 9.03 4.99
N LYS A 221 -8.19 10.31 4.91
CA LYS A 221 -6.79 10.75 5.00
C LYS A 221 -6.21 10.44 6.37
N THR A 222 -4.95 10.02 6.40
CA THR A 222 -4.17 9.92 7.64
C THR A 222 -3.38 11.20 7.88
N ALA A 223 -2.65 11.26 8.99
CA ALA A 223 -1.71 12.36 9.24
C ALA A 223 -0.60 12.45 8.17
N LEU A 224 -0.20 11.31 7.56
CA LEU A 224 0.85 11.31 6.52
C LEU A 224 0.45 12.08 5.28
N TRP A 225 -0.85 12.15 4.95
CA TRP A 225 -1.31 12.90 3.79
C TRP A 225 -0.83 14.36 3.84
N ARG A 226 -1.03 15.04 4.96
CA ARG A 226 -0.65 16.44 5.14
C ARG A 226 0.84 16.63 5.38
N ALA A 227 1.50 15.66 6.03
CA ALA A 227 2.94 15.69 6.26
C ALA A 227 3.72 15.55 4.94
N ALA A 228 3.34 14.60 4.10
CA ALA A 228 4.09 14.22 2.92
C ALA A 228 3.69 14.95 1.63
N LEU A 229 2.44 15.42 1.49
CA LEU A 229 1.94 15.97 0.24
C LEU A 229 1.77 17.49 0.28
N ARG A 230 1.98 18.11 -0.90
CA ARG A 230 1.54 19.47 -1.22
C ARG A 230 0.74 19.40 -2.51
N LEU A 231 -0.54 19.71 -2.44
CA LEU A 231 -1.45 19.54 -3.57
C LEU A 231 -2.05 20.89 -3.97
N GLU A 232 -2.44 21.01 -5.24
CA GLU A 232 -3.03 22.23 -5.78
C GLU A 232 -4.39 22.54 -5.13
N THR A 233 -5.10 21.49 -4.75
CA THR A 233 -6.41 21.58 -4.10
C THR A 233 -6.34 21.79 -2.59
N ASP A 234 -5.15 21.99 -1.99
CA ASP A 234 -5.02 22.22 -0.53
C ASP A 234 -5.86 23.43 -0.05
N GLY A 235 -6.00 24.46 -0.89
CA GLY A 235 -6.84 25.63 -0.57
C GLY A 235 -8.35 25.40 -0.70
N MET A 236 -8.77 24.30 -1.32
CA MET A 236 -10.18 23.92 -1.47
C MET A 236 -10.69 23.11 -0.28
N VAL A 237 -9.78 22.55 0.51
CA VAL A 237 -10.08 21.80 1.72
C VAL A 237 -10.49 22.79 2.83
N GLN A 238 -11.75 23.20 2.82
CA GLN A 238 -12.35 23.89 3.97
C GLN A 238 -12.78 22.82 4.96
N GLY A 239 -12.05 22.67 6.07
CA GLY A 239 -12.45 21.75 7.13
C GLY A 239 -13.88 22.09 7.54
N ALA A 240 -14.75 21.07 7.60
CA ALA A 240 -16.10 21.25 8.11
C ALA A 240 -16.03 21.94 9.49
N THR A 241 -16.72 23.07 9.64
CA THR A 241 -16.93 23.70 10.94
C THR A 241 -17.54 22.65 11.86
N ARG A 242 -16.73 22.08 12.74
CA ARG A 242 -17.21 21.14 13.75
C ARG A 242 -18.07 21.94 14.72
N HIS A 243 -19.38 21.90 14.51
CA HIS A 243 -20.37 22.41 15.46
C HIS A 243 -20.37 21.56 16.73
#